data_AF-A0A3D8M790-F1
#
_entry.id   AF-A0A3D8M790-F1
#
_cell.length_a   1.000
_cell.length_b   1.000
_cell.length_c   1.000
_cell.angle_alpha   90.00
_cell.angle_beta   90.00
_cell.angle_gamma   90.00
#
_symmetry.space_group_name_H-M   'P 1'
#
loop_
_entity.id
_entity.type
_entity.pdbx_description
1 polymer ?
#
loop_
_entity_poly.entity_id
_entity_poly.type
_entity_poly.pdbx_seq_one_letter_code
_entity_poly.pdbx_strand_id
1 'polypeptide(L)' 'MIFSPKQLADYLKLIRTQNNWSQAEVAQRVGVKQSTISNFENDPDRCQMQTFFKILQALDLTISVAPNKNQQATQDEDW' A
#
# COMPACT_ATOMS: atom_id res chain seq x y z
N MET A 1 5.08 10.73 -0.62
CA MET A 1 4.93 10.14 0.73
C MET A 1 3.50 9.70 0.91
N ILE A 2 3.26 8.57 1.58
CA ILE A 2 1.94 7.98 1.76
C ILE A 2 1.52 8.21 3.21
N PHE A 3 0.37 8.86 3.42
CA PHE A 3 -0.14 9.25 4.73
C PHE A 3 -1.58 8.77 4.99
N SER A 4 -2.20 8.07 4.03
CA SER A 4 -3.55 7.52 4.19
C SER A 4 -3.69 6.15 3.51
N PRO A 5 -4.65 5.31 3.97
CA PRO A 5 -4.96 4.04 3.31
C PRO A 5 -5.31 4.21 1.83
N LYS A 6 -6.05 5.28 1.48
CA LYS A 6 -6.41 5.58 0.10
C LYS A 6 -5.21 5.85 -0.80
N GLN A 7 -4.25 6.67 -0.33
CA GLN A 7 -3.03 6.93 -1.08
C GLN A 7 -2.21 5.64 -1.30
N LEU A 8 -2.17 4.77 -0.29
CA LEU A 8 -1.50 3.48 -0.39
C LEU A 8 -2.18 2.56 -1.41
N ALA A 9 -3.50 2.44 -1.34
CA ALA A 9 -4.28 1.62 -2.25
C ALA A 9 -4.16 2.09 -3.71
N ASP A 10 -4.24 3.40 -3.95
CA ASP A 10 -4.07 3.97 -5.28
C ASP A 10 -2.68 3.69 -5.85
N TYR A 11 -1.65 3.80 -5.01
CA TYR A 11 -0.27 3.51 -5.40
C TYR A 11 -0.08 2.03 -5.76
N LEU A 12 -0.58 1.09 -4.93
CA LEU A 12 -0.48 -0.33 -5.23
C LEU A 12 -1.32 -0.74 -6.44
N LYS A 13 -2.50 -0.14 -6.64
CA LYS A 13 -3.32 -0.31 -7.83
C LYS A 13 -2.59 0.13 -9.09
N LEU A 14 -1.92 1.29 -9.04
CA LEU A 14 -1.13 1.80 -10.15
C LEU A 14 -0.04 0.79 -10.54
N ILE A 15 0.75 0.31 -9.58
CA ILE A 15 1.80 -0.69 -9.83
C ILE A 15 1.22 -1.96 -10.46
N ARG A 16 0.13 -2.48 -9.89
CA ARG A 16 -0.57 -3.65 -10.46
C ARG A 16 -0.94 -3.43 -11.92
N THR A 17 -1.53 -2.27 -12.25
CA THR A 17 -1.95 -1.95 -13.62
C THR A 17 -0.77 -1.71 -14.56
N GLN A 18 0.34 -1.14 -14.08
CA GLN A 18 1.57 -0.99 -14.87
C GLN A 18 2.19 -2.34 -15.26
N ASN A 19 2.04 -3.34 -14.39
CA ASN A 19 2.44 -4.71 -14.68
C ASN A 19 1.41 -5.50 -15.50
N ASN A 20 0.32 -4.87 -15.95
CA ASN A 20 -0.80 -5.49 -16.66
C ASN A 20 -1.43 -6.68 -15.92
N TRP A 21 -1.35 -6.71 -14.58
CA TRP A 21 -1.99 -7.76 -13.80
C TRP A 21 -3.43 -7.39 -13.46
N SER A 22 -4.34 -8.34 -13.62
CA SER A 22 -5.69 -8.28 -13.09
C SER A 22 -5.70 -8.46 -11.57
N GLN A 23 -6.80 -8.05 -10.93
CA GLN A 23 -7.01 -8.30 -9.51
C GLN A 23 -7.07 -9.80 -9.20
N ALA A 24 -7.54 -10.63 -10.13
CA ALA A 24 -7.62 -12.08 -9.96
C ALA A 24 -6.25 -12.74 -9.94
N GLU A 25 -5.34 -12.33 -10.83
CA GLU A 25 -3.96 -12.83 -10.86
C GLU A 25 -3.21 -12.50 -9.57
N VAL A 26 -3.32 -11.25 -9.08
CA VAL A 26 -2.72 -10.85 -7.80
C VAL A 26 -3.30 -11.66 -6.64
N ALA A 27 -4.62 -11.85 -6.62
CA ALA A 27 -5.28 -12.62 -5.57
C ALA A 27 -4.81 -14.09 -5.53
N GLN A 28 -4.65 -14.70 -6.71
CA GLN A 28 -4.22 -16.09 -6.85
C GLN A 28 -2.80 -16.32 -6.33
N ARG A 29 -1.87 -15.40 -6.59
CA ARG A 29 -0.47 -15.51 -6.14
C ARG A 29 -0.31 -15.65 -4.63
N VAL A 30 -1.24 -15.10 -3.86
CA VAL A 30 -1.17 -15.06 -2.38
C VAL A 30 -2.37 -15.70 -1.70
N GLY A 31 -3.16 -16.48 -2.45
CA GLY A 31 -4.24 -17.29 -1.92
C GLY A 31 -5.35 -16.49 -1.24
N VAL A 32 -5.79 -15.39 -1.83
CA VAL A 32 -6.94 -14.60 -1.37
C VAL A 32 -8.02 -14.54 -2.45
N LYS A 33 -9.21 -14.02 -2.10
CA LYS A 33 -10.29 -13.80 -3.08
C LYS A 33 -9.99 -12.56 -3.91
N GLN A 34 -10.35 -12.55 -5.20
CA GLN A 34 -10.25 -11.34 -6.03
C GLN A 34 -11.05 -10.17 -5.42
N SER A 35 -12.20 -10.45 -4.79
CA SER A 35 -13.00 -9.44 -4.08
C SER A 35 -12.22 -8.78 -2.93
N THR A 36 -11.27 -9.47 -2.31
CA THR A 36 -10.38 -8.90 -1.30
C THR A 36 -9.47 -7.83 -1.91
N ILE A 37 -8.91 -8.07 -3.10
CA ILE A 37 -8.10 -7.09 -3.83
C ILE A 37 -8.97 -5.89 -4.27
N SER A 38 -10.16 -6.17 -4.81
CA SER A 38 -11.10 -5.11 -5.20
C SER A 38 -11.51 -4.23 -4.03
N ASN A 39 -11.83 -4.82 -2.88
CA ASN A 39 -12.19 -4.08 -1.67
C ASN A 39 -11.01 -3.23 -1.18
N PHE A 40 -9.79 -3.77 -1.17
CA PHE A 40 -8.62 -2.97 -0.82
C PHE A 40 -8.43 -1.77 -1.75
N GLU A 41 -8.62 -1.94 -3.06
CA GLU A 41 -8.44 -0.86 -4.03
C GLU A 41 -9.50 0.25 -3.98
N ASN A 42 -10.71 -0.08 -3.50
CA ASN A 42 -11.85 0.85 -3.49
C ASN A 42 -12.19 1.38 -2.09
N ASP A 43 -12.04 0.57 -1.05
CA ASP A 43 -12.32 0.88 0.36
C ASP A 43 -11.23 0.30 1.29
N PRO A 44 -10.03 0.90 1.31
CA PRO A 44 -8.88 0.37 2.04
C PRO A 44 -8.95 0.54 3.57
N ASP A 45 -9.86 1.37 4.10
CA ASP A 45 -9.89 1.74 5.51
C ASP A 45 -10.17 0.55 6.43
N ARG A 46 -10.84 -0.49 5.91
CA ARG A 46 -11.15 -1.72 6.64
C ARG A 46 -10.21 -2.88 6.29
N CYS A 47 -9.18 -2.64 5.47
CA CYS A 47 -8.25 -3.69 5.07
C CYS A 47 -7.41 -4.14 6.28
N GLN A 48 -7.36 -5.46 6.50
CA GLN A 48 -6.48 -6.03 7.51
C GLN A 48 -5.03 -5.94 7.06
N MET A 49 -4.11 -5.63 7.98
CA MET A 49 -2.67 -5.56 7.68
C MET A 49 -2.13 -6.85 7.04
N GLN A 50 -2.65 -8.01 7.41
CA GLN A 50 -2.29 -9.30 6.81
C GLN A 50 -2.61 -9.34 5.31
N THR A 51 -3.77 -8.83 4.89
CA THR A 51 -4.15 -8.71 3.48
C THR A 51 -3.23 -7.72 2.77
N PHE A 52 -2.94 -6.58 3.40
CA PHE A 52 -2.01 -5.61 2.84
C PHE A 52 -0.62 -6.21 2.56
N PHE A 53 -0.03 -6.94 3.51
CA PHE A 53 1.27 -7.60 3.29
C PHE A 53 1.21 -8.69 2.23
N LYS A 54 0.10 -9.43 2.12
CA LYS A 54 -0.12 -10.35 1.01
C LYS A 54 -0.14 -9.63 -0.34
N ILE A 55 -0.79 -8.47 -0.43
CA ILE A 55 -0.79 -7.67 -1.67
C ILE A 55 0.62 -7.19 -2.01
N LEU A 56 1.40 -6.72 -1.04
CA LEU A 56 2.80 -6.36 -1.25
C LEU A 56 3.61 -7.55 -1.78
N GLN A 57 3.47 -8.73 -1.17
CA GLN A 57 4.12 -9.95 -1.63
C GLN A 57 3.72 -10.33 -3.06
N ALA A 58 2.42 -10.26 -3.39
CA ALA A 58 1.92 -10.58 -4.73
C ALA A 58 2.45 -9.64 -5.82
N LEU A 59 2.81 -8.42 -5.42
CA LEU A 59 3.36 -7.37 -6.28
C LEU A 59 4.90 -7.29 -6.25
N ASP A 60 5.58 -8.18 -5.51
CA ASP A 60 7.03 -8.16 -5.30
C ASP A 60 7.55 -6.84 -4.70
N LEU A 61 6.82 -6.29 -3.71
CA LEU A 61 7.12 -5.02 -3.06
C LEU A 61 7.47 -5.18 -1.57
N THR A 62 8.24 -4.23 -1.05
CA THR A 62 8.54 -4.06 0.37
C THR A 62 8.12 -2.66 0.84
N ILE A 63 7.87 -2.49 2.14
CA ILE A 63 7.58 -1.20 2.76
C ILE A 63 8.64 -0.84 3.79
N SER A 64 8.96 0.46 3.90
CA SER A 64 9.80 1.03 4.96
C SER A 64 9.10 2.22 5.60
N VAL A 65 9.42 2.47 6.88
CA VAL A 65 8.93 3.63 7.63
C VAL A 65 10.10 4.60 7.78
N ALA A 66 9.87 5.89 7.53
CA ALA A 66 10.90 6.93 7.58
C ALA A 66 10.40 8.19 8.31
N PRO A 67 11.29 8.98 8.93
CA PRO A 67 10.92 10.26 9.54
C PRO A 67 10.27 11.22 8.54
N ASN A 68 9.28 11.99 9.00
CA ASN A 68 8.68 13.04 8.20
C ASN A 68 9.60 14.27 8.19
N LYS A 69 10.27 14.52 7.06
CA LYS A 69 11.24 15.62 6.89
C LYS A 69 10.66 17.02 7.12
N ASN A 70 9.34 17.20 7.12
CA ASN A 70 8.70 18.49 7.44
C ASN A 70 8.63 18.81 8.94
N GLN A 71 9.06 17.91 9.83
CA GLN A 71 9.04 18.13 11.29
C GLN A 71 10.43 18.46 11.87
N GLN A 72 11.48 18.51 11.06
CA GLN A 72 12.87 18.72 11.53
C GLN A 72 13.37 20.16 11.39
N ALA A 73 12.52 21.12 11.01
CA ALA A 73 12.93 22.52 10.79
C ALA A 73 12.71 23.45 12.01
N THR A 74 12.41 22.92 13.22
CA THR A 74 12.02 23.75 14.37
C THR A 74 12.72 23.42 15.70
N GLN A 75 13.88 22.75 15.70
CA GLN A 75 14.57 22.42 16.97
C GLN A 75 16.07 22.76 17.04
N ASP A 76 16.60 23.58 16.13
CA ASP A 76 18.02 24.00 16.16
C ASP A 76 18.22 25.54 16.24
N GLU A 77 17.26 26.28 16.78
CA GLU A 77 17.43 27.70 17.15
C GLU A 77 16.87 27.96 18.55
N ASP A 78 17.57 27.47 19.57
CA ASP A 78 17.63 28.08 20.90
C ASP A 78 18.70 27.33 21.70
N TRP A 79 19.92 27.87 21.72
CA TRP A 79 20.89 27.95 22.83
C TRP A 79 22.21 28.57 22.34
#